data_AF-A0A7K1ZBS0-F1
#
_entry.id   AF-A0A7K1ZBS0-F1
#
_cell.length_a   1.000
_cell.length_b   1.000
_cell.length_c   1.000
_cell.angle_alpha   90.00
_cell.angle_beta   90.00
_cell.angle_gamma   90.00
#
_symmetry.space_group_name_H-M   'P 1'
#
loop_
_entity.id
_entity.type
_entity.pdbx_description
1 polymer ?
#
loop_
_entity_poly.entity_id
_entity_poly.type
_entity_poly.pdbx_seq_one_letter_code
_entity_poly.pdbx_strand_id
1 'polypeptide(L)'
;MTNTRISENHAPQATAALDDLISTLTEIRDGYVLDPARWVEPLEQVEAFRYVGQMLSAMSELYWEAMPEHPRFVGIVDPGRKLQGDNPDAIYHYARIDGTRKYRVSGRIQKECYTSFTLHATAEDGGMAGPLRGDINDRDLTVASDGTYSLTLSADPADAEGGDWLKLEPDTIVVVVRGYFQLPLSAQNDSQVHVDIDIECLDVDTPPPPLSDEFIAGRMNEGIAFLRQVTVGQGPFGGGSGVPFVSDVPNELPKPFSFRDSGLPVPGAADIHYAMTRWELEPGQALVMRGALPPGPFVNVMLWNSHMQTLEYRNRNSSLNAEQISYNDDGSFEIWVCAEDPGHPNWLDTESHQRGSIFWRYLLPESDPDLVTTEVVTL
;
A
#
# COMPACT_ATOMS: atom_id res chain seq x y z
N MET A 1 28.99 29.66 26.52
CA MET A 1 29.39 28.47 27.30
C MET A 1 29.54 27.33 26.32
N THR A 2 30.79 27.05 25.95
CA THR A 2 31.20 25.94 25.09
C THR A 2 30.98 24.65 25.85
N ASN A 3 29.93 23.91 25.49
CA ASN A 3 29.60 22.67 26.18
C ASN A 3 30.48 21.54 25.62
N THR A 4 31.51 21.22 26.41
CA THR A 4 31.89 19.87 26.82
C THR A 4 31.96 18.80 25.72
N ARG A 5 33.19 18.46 25.31
CA ARG A 5 33.65 17.20 24.70
C ARG A 5 32.53 16.26 24.24
N ILE A 6 32.23 16.27 22.93
CA ILE A 6 31.80 15.03 22.28
C ILE A 6 32.96 14.06 22.51
N SER A 7 32.70 13.03 23.31
CA SER A 7 33.59 11.89 23.54
C SER A 7 33.97 11.22 22.22
N GLU A 8 34.86 10.24 22.24
CA GLU A 8 35.11 9.38 21.07
C GLU A 8 33.77 8.91 20.48
N ASN A 9 33.50 9.27 19.24
CA ASN A 9 32.31 8.82 18.53
C ASN A 9 32.55 7.37 18.11
N HIS A 10 31.90 6.44 18.80
CA HIS A 10 32.03 5.00 18.53
C HIS A 10 31.15 4.51 17.36
N ALA A 11 30.33 5.37 16.76
CA ALA A 11 29.44 5.05 15.64
C ALA A 11 29.39 6.21 14.61
N PRO A 12 30.52 6.54 13.97
CA PRO A 12 30.61 7.69 13.06
C PRO A 12 29.71 7.57 11.82
N GLN A 13 29.45 6.37 11.30
CA GLN A 13 28.62 6.20 10.11
C GLN A 13 27.14 6.43 10.44
N ALA A 14 26.66 5.86 11.55
CA ALA A 14 25.30 6.06 12.03
C ALA A 14 25.07 7.52 12.45
N THR A 15 26.11 8.17 13.01
CA THR A 15 26.05 9.61 13.31
C THR A 15 25.84 10.44 12.04
N ALA A 16 26.61 10.16 10.98
CA ALA A 16 26.45 10.85 9.70
C ALA A 16 25.06 10.60 9.09
N ALA A 17 24.57 9.37 9.11
CA ALA A 17 23.22 9.05 8.63
C ALA A 17 22.11 9.75 9.45
N LEU A 18 22.30 9.93 10.75
CA LEU A 18 21.36 10.70 11.59
C LEU A 18 21.35 12.19 11.23
N ASP A 19 22.53 12.78 11.01
CA ASP A 19 22.65 14.17 10.56
C ASP A 19 21.96 14.36 9.19
N ASP A 20 22.13 13.41 8.27
CA ASP A 20 21.46 13.40 6.97
C ASP A 20 19.94 13.23 7.10
N LEU A 21 19.45 12.41 8.03
CA LEU A 21 18.02 12.30 8.33
C LEU A 21 17.46 13.63 8.84
N ILE A 22 18.16 14.33 9.74
CA ILE A 22 17.74 15.66 10.23
C ILE A 22 17.69 16.68 9.08
N SER A 23 18.70 16.66 8.20
CA SER A 23 18.71 17.50 7.01
C SER A 23 17.54 17.18 6.07
N THR A 24 17.27 15.89 5.85
CA THR A 24 16.14 15.42 5.03
C THR A 24 14.80 15.82 5.63
N LEU A 25 14.61 15.75 6.95
CA LEU A 25 13.38 16.22 7.58
C LEU A 25 13.17 17.73 7.42
N THR A 26 14.26 18.51 7.38
CA THR A 26 14.21 19.94 7.07
C THR A 26 13.80 20.18 5.62
N GLU A 27 14.39 19.42 4.69
CA GLU A 27 14.04 19.42 3.26
C GLU A 27 12.54 19.08 3.06
N ILE A 28 12.04 18.03 3.72
CA ILE A 28 10.64 17.60 3.66
C ILE A 28 9.70 18.66 4.24
N ARG A 29 10.07 19.26 5.39
CA ARG A 29 9.28 20.35 5.97
C ARG A 29 9.12 21.49 4.95
N ASP A 30 10.21 21.90 4.30
CA ASP A 30 10.20 23.09 3.45
C ASP A 30 9.63 22.83 2.05
N GLY A 31 9.96 21.68 1.44
CA GLY A 31 9.61 21.33 0.05
C GLY A 31 8.41 20.40 -0.13
N TYR A 32 7.88 19.83 0.95
CA TYR A 32 6.65 19.03 0.92
C TYR A 32 5.59 19.64 1.82
N VAL A 33 5.83 19.76 3.12
CA VAL A 33 4.79 20.19 4.09
C VAL A 33 4.42 21.66 3.92
N LEU A 34 5.41 22.54 3.82
CA LEU A 34 5.21 23.99 3.76
C LEU A 34 5.17 24.55 2.33
N ASP A 35 5.28 23.70 1.31
CA ASP A 35 5.24 24.14 -0.09
C ASP A 35 3.82 24.60 -0.48
N PRO A 36 3.61 25.91 -0.71
CA PRO A 36 2.30 26.45 -1.05
C PRO A 36 1.80 26.03 -2.45
N ALA A 37 2.65 25.44 -3.29
CA ALA A 37 2.24 24.93 -4.59
C ALA A 37 1.62 23.52 -4.52
N ARG A 38 1.78 22.80 -3.40
CA ARG A 38 1.27 21.42 -3.25
C ARG A 38 -0.14 21.37 -2.67
N TRP A 39 -0.44 22.23 -1.71
CA TRP A 39 -1.68 22.18 -0.91
C TRP A 39 -2.56 23.38 -1.18
N VAL A 40 -3.85 23.14 -1.37
CA VAL A 40 -4.88 24.18 -1.58
C VAL A 40 -5.61 24.46 -0.27
N GLU A 41 -5.95 23.40 0.47
CA GLU A 41 -6.71 23.52 1.71
C GLU A 41 -5.79 23.42 2.95
N PRO A 42 -6.03 24.19 4.03
CA PRO A 42 -5.26 24.11 5.26
C PRO A 42 -5.22 22.70 5.87
N LEU A 43 -6.28 21.92 5.70
CA LEU A 43 -6.38 20.55 6.21
C LEU A 43 -5.32 19.63 5.56
N GLU A 44 -5.09 19.73 4.26
CA GLU A 44 -4.07 18.95 3.55
C GLU A 44 -2.69 19.21 4.17
N GLN A 45 -2.35 20.47 4.43
CA GLN A 45 -1.08 20.79 5.07
C GLN A 45 -0.96 20.23 6.50
N VAL A 46 -2.05 20.22 7.27
CA VAL A 46 -2.06 19.60 8.62
C VAL A 46 -1.85 18.10 8.52
N GLU A 47 -2.48 17.44 7.55
CA GLU A 47 -2.31 16.01 7.31
C GLU A 47 -0.90 15.67 6.84
N ALA A 48 -0.23 16.54 6.09
CA ALA A 48 1.17 16.35 5.69
C ALA A 48 2.11 16.14 6.90
N PHE A 49 1.88 16.82 8.03
CA PHE A 49 2.66 16.57 9.25
C PHE A 49 2.42 15.17 9.81
N ARG A 50 1.17 14.69 9.80
CA ARG A 50 0.83 13.33 10.22
C ARG A 50 1.44 12.30 9.28
N TYR A 51 1.35 12.53 7.97
CA TYR A 51 1.93 11.69 6.94
C TYR A 51 3.43 11.49 7.17
N VAL A 52 4.20 12.56 7.36
CA VAL A 52 5.65 12.46 7.62
C VAL A 52 5.95 11.63 8.87
N GLY A 53 5.17 11.77 9.94
CA GLY A 53 5.31 10.94 11.15
C GLY A 53 5.06 9.45 10.87
N GLN A 54 4.06 9.13 10.05
CA GLN A 54 3.75 7.76 9.64
C GLN A 54 4.83 7.17 8.71
N MET A 55 5.42 7.99 7.82
CA MET A 55 6.55 7.58 6.98
C MET A 55 7.80 7.27 7.81
N LEU A 56 8.06 8.04 8.87
CA LEU A 56 9.13 7.73 9.84
C LEU A 56 8.87 6.41 10.57
N SER A 57 7.63 6.13 10.95
CA SER A 57 7.26 4.83 11.52
C SER A 57 7.50 3.69 10.52
N ALA A 58 7.10 3.87 9.25
CA ALA A 58 7.36 2.89 8.19
C ALA A 58 8.87 2.68 7.99
N MET A 59 9.65 3.77 7.95
CA MET A 59 11.11 3.73 7.77
C MET A 59 11.80 2.84 8.82
N SER A 60 11.39 2.96 10.08
CA SER A 60 11.96 2.15 11.16
C SER A 60 11.74 0.66 10.93
N GLU A 61 10.53 0.23 10.57
CA GLU A 61 10.22 -1.19 10.45
C GLU A 61 10.67 -1.80 9.11
N LEU A 62 10.48 -1.08 8.01
CA LEU A 62 10.77 -1.59 6.67
C LEU A 62 12.26 -1.60 6.33
N TYR A 63 13.05 -0.73 6.97
CA TYR A 63 14.48 -0.56 6.65
C TYR A 63 15.40 -0.84 7.84
N TRP A 64 15.25 -0.14 8.97
CA TRP A 64 16.24 -0.23 10.07
C TRP A 64 16.35 -1.63 10.66
N GLU A 65 15.20 -2.30 10.81
CA GLU A 65 15.11 -3.64 11.37
C GLU A 65 15.19 -4.75 10.30
N ALA A 66 15.45 -4.41 9.04
CA ALA A 66 15.38 -5.35 7.93
C ALA A 66 16.69 -6.13 7.73
N MET A 67 16.64 -7.45 7.85
CA MET A 67 17.81 -8.33 7.68
C MET A 67 17.47 -9.54 6.78
N PRO A 68 17.94 -9.60 5.52
CA PRO A 68 17.66 -10.70 4.60
C PRO A 68 18.09 -12.07 5.11
N GLU A 69 19.09 -12.15 5.98
CA GLU A 69 19.55 -13.39 6.61
C GLU A 69 18.60 -13.90 7.70
N HIS A 70 17.85 -12.98 8.31
CA HIS A 70 16.89 -13.23 9.38
C HIS A 70 15.60 -12.46 9.07
N PRO A 71 14.94 -12.80 7.95
CA PRO A 71 13.79 -12.05 7.48
C PRO A 71 12.64 -12.18 8.48
N ARG A 72 11.77 -11.16 8.47
CA ARG A 72 10.49 -11.19 9.17
C ARG A 72 9.49 -10.42 8.33
N PHE A 73 8.23 -10.84 8.38
CA PHE A 73 7.16 -10.02 7.85
C PHE A 73 6.84 -8.87 8.79
N VAL A 74 6.68 -7.68 8.22
CA VAL A 74 6.18 -6.48 8.89
C VAL A 74 4.95 -5.95 8.20
N GLY A 75 3.99 -5.43 8.97
CA GLY A 75 2.84 -4.75 8.38
C GLY A 75 3.28 -3.49 7.65
N ILE A 76 2.86 -3.28 6.40
CA ILE A 76 3.16 -2.03 5.69
C ILE A 76 2.30 -0.90 6.27
N VAL A 77 1.04 -1.21 6.52
CA VAL A 77 0.02 -0.26 6.99
C VAL A 77 -0.82 -0.88 8.10
N ASP A 78 -1.31 -0.01 8.96
CA ASP A 78 -2.26 -0.31 10.03
C ASP A 78 -3.15 0.92 10.25
N PRO A 79 -4.17 0.87 11.13
CA PRO A 79 -5.05 2.03 11.33
C PRO A 79 -4.36 3.30 11.84
N GLY A 80 -3.16 3.20 12.41
CA GLY A 80 -2.30 4.31 12.83
C GLY A 80 -1.20 4.69 11.83
N ARG A 81 -0.87 3.84 10.86
CA ARG A 81 0.12 4.07 9.79
C ARG A 81 -0.46 3.79 8.41
N LYS A 82 -0.72 4.86 7.64
CA LYS A 82 -1.26 4.79 6.28
C LYS A 82 -0.23 5.25 5.26
N LEU A 83 -0.20 4.62 4.08
CA LEU A 83 0.86 4.84 3.09
C LEU A 83 0.35 4.51 1.67
N GLN A 84 0.61 5.43 0.73
CA GLN A 84 0.63 5.22 -0.72
C GLN A 84 -0.48 4.33 -1.28
N GLY A 85 -1.72 4.65 -0.93
CA GLY A 85 -2.90 3.95 -1.40
C GLY A 85 -3.22 2.71 -0.57
N ASP A 86 -3.20 2.84 0.75
CA ASP A 86 -3.62 1.79 1.66
C ASP A 86 -5.09 1.37 1.42
N ASN A 87 -5.47 0.21 1.96
CA ASN A 87 -6.82 -0.33 1.79
C ASN A 87 -7.30 -0.92 3.12
N PRO A 88 -8.44 -0.45 3.67
CA PRO A 88 -8.95 -0.94 4.95
C PRO A 88 -9.41 -2.41 4.90
N ASP A 89 -9.69 -2.94 3.72
CA ASP A 89 -10.10 -4.33 3.51
C ASP A 89 -8.92 -5.24 3.15
N ALA A 90 -7.67 -4.78 3.31
CA ALA A 90 -6.51 -5.60 3.06
C ALA A 90 -5.43 -5.44 4.14
N ILE A 91 -4.72 -6.53 4.38
CA ILE A 91 -3.56 -6.60 5.27
C ILE A 91 -2.33 -6.87 4.41
N TYR A 92 -1.35 -5.98 4.52
CA TYR A 92 -0.15 -5.97 3.70
C TYR A 92 1.08 -6.28 4.54
N HIS A 93 1.88 -7.25 4.11
CA HIS A 93 3.15 -7.55 4.71
C HIS A 93 4.31 -7.28 3.76
N TYR A 94 5.45 -6.93 4.33
CA TYR A 94 6.70 -6.71 3.63
C TYR A 94 7.79 -7.50 4.33
N ALA A 95 8.66 -8.15 3.57
CA ALA A 95 9.92 -8.68 4.09
C ALA A 95 11.05 -8.35 3.12
N ARG A 96 12.16 -7.89 3.68
CA ARG A 96 13.41 -7.75 2.93
C ARG A 96 14.02 -9.12 2.74
N ILE A 97 14.42 -9.41 1.51
CA ILE A 97 15.07 -10.65 1.09
C ILE A 97 16.30 -10.33 0.23
N ASP A 98 17.06 -11.36 -0.12
CA ASP A 98 18.21 -11.31 -1.02
C ASP A 98 17.98 -12.34 -2.12
N GLY A 99 17.87 -11.87 -3.36
CA GLY A 99 17.60 -12.71 -4.53
C GLY A 99 18.63 -13.80 -4.81
N THR A 100 19.77 -13.79 -4.12
CA THR A 100 20.81 -14.82 -4.21
C THR A 100 20.65 -15.94 -3.17
N ARG A 101 19.69 -15.81 -2.24
CA ARG A 101 19.41 -16.76 -1.16
C ARG A 101 18.16 -17.59 -1.42
N LYS A 102 17.86 -18.48 -0.48
CA LYS A 102 16.67 -19.33 -0.45
C LYS A 102 15.82 -19.03 0.78
N TYR A 103 14.51 -18.99 0.58
CA TYR A 103 13.55 -18.72 1.64
C TYR A 103 12.40 -19.70 1.61
N ARG A 104 11.80 -19.93 2.77
CA ARG A 104 10.48 -20.56 2.89
C ARG A 104 9.50 -19.59 3.50
N VAL A 105 8.41 -19.36 2.78
CA VAL A 105 7.24 -18.67 3.30
C VAL A 105 6.23 -19.76 3.70
N SER A 106 5.69 -19.67 4.90
CA SER A 106 4.66 -20.58 5.41
C SER A 106 3.52 -19.79 6.01
N GLY A 107 2.31 -20.31 5.93
CA GLY A 107 1.17 -19.64 6.53
C GLY A 107 -0.10 -20.47 6.45
N ARG A 108 -1.22 -19.82 6.76
CA ARG A 108 -2.55 -20.40 6.67
C ARG A 108 -3.54 -19.38 6.13
N ILE A 109 -4.19 -19.71 5.01
CA ILE A 109 -5.34 -18.97 4.50
C ILE A 109 -6.55 -19.29 5.38
N GLN A 110 -7.23 -18.26 5.87
CA GLN A 110 -8.38 -18.36 6.76
C GLN A 110 -9.59 -17.63 6.17
N LYS A 111 -9.61 -16.30 6.27
CA LYS A 111 -10.73 -15.44 5.87
C LYS A 111 -10.43 -14.64 4.59
N GLU A 112 -9.19 -14.71 4.12
CA GLU A 112 -8.74 -14.06 2.91
C GLU A 112 -9.55 -14.60 1.73
N CYS A 113 -10.18 -13.69 0.98
CA CYS A 113 -10.82 -14.01 -0.30
C CYS A 113 -9.82 -13.99 -1.46
N TYR A 114 -8.62 -13.46 -1.21
CA TYR A 114 -7.47 -13.48 -2.12
C TYR A 114 -6.19 -13.24 -1.32
N THR A 115 -5.19 -14.07 -1.54
CA THR A 115 -3.82 -13.88 -1.03
C THR A 115 -2.82 -13.87 -2.19
N SER A 116 -1.88 -12.92 -2.19
CA SER A 116 -0.84 -12.81 -3.22
C SER A 116 0.54 -12.51 -2.64
N PHE A 117 1.57 -12.94 -3.38
CA PHE A 117 2.97 -12.71 -3.10
C PHE A 117 3.59 -12.08 -4.35
N THR A 118 4.24 -10.92 -4.20
CA THR A 118 4.94 -10.24 -5.28
C THR A 118 6.40 -9.99 -4.91
N LEU A 119 7.29 -10.29 -5.85
CA LEU A 119 8.73 -10.12 -5.71
C LEU A 119 9.17 -8.87 -6.46
N HIS A 120 9.94 -8.02 -5.79
CA HIS A 120 10.36 -6.74 -6.36
C HIS A 120 11.87 -6.55 -6.28
N ALA A 121 12.42 -5.99 -7.36
CA ALA A 121 13.75 -5.41 -7.36
C ALA A 121 13.77 -4.03 -6.68
N THR A 122 14.95 -3.43 -6.55
CA THR A 122 15.11 -2.09 -5.99
C THR A 122 14.45 -1.04 -6.89
N ALA A 123 13.74 -0.10 -6.28
CA ALA A 123 13.25 1.08 -6.98
C ALA A 123 14.39 2.11 -7.11
N GLU A 124 14.71 2.53 -8.33
CA GLU A 124 15.81 3.48 -8.59
C GLU A 124 15.57 4.86 -7.95
N ASP A 125 14.31 5.22 -7.71
CA ASP A 125 13.89 6.48 -7.09
C ASP A 125 13.85 6.42 -5.56
N GLY A 126 14.14 5.27 -4.95
CA GLY A 126 14.07 5.05 -3.50
C GLY A 126 12.74 4.52 -2.98
N GLY A 127 11.76 4.22 -3.83
CA GLY A 127 10.48 3.62 -3.42
C GLY A 127 10.63 2.25 -2.74
N MET A 128 9.58 1.81 -2.03
CA MET A 128 9.61 0.54 -1.28
C MET A 128 9.76 -0.71 -2.16
N ALA A 129 9.24 -0.64 -3.39
CA ALA A 129 9.16 -1.76 -4.31
C ALA A 129 9.40 -1.23 -5.73
N GLY A 130 10.44 -1.76 -6.39
CA GLY A 130 10.76 -1.45 -7.78
C GLY A 130 10.06 -2.41 -8.75
N PRO A 131 10.69 -2.68 -9.91
CA PRO A 131 10.14 -3.57 -10.93
C PRO A 131 9.74 -4.94 -10.36
N LEU A 132 8.56 -5.41 -10.78
CA LEU A 132 8.07 -6.76 -10.47
C LEU A 132 9.00 -7.80 -11.13
N ARG A 133 9.40 -8.81 -10.37
CA ARG A 133 10.25 -9.93 -10.80
C ARG A 133 9.51 -11.25 -10.84
N GLY A 134 8.47 -11.40 -10.02
CA GLY A 134 7.59 -12.54 -10.02
C GLY A 134 6.38 -12.30 -9.14
N ASP A 135 5.31 -13.00 -9.41
CA ASP A 135 4.10 -13.00 -8.60
C ASP A 135 3.47 -14.40 -8.59
N ILE A 136 2.75 -14.69 -7.51
CA ILE A 136 1.90 -15.87 -7.36
C ILE A 136 0.74 -15.51 -6.42
N ASN A 137 -0.43 -16.10 -6.63
CA ASN A 137 -1.57 -15.96 -5.74
C ASN A 137 -2.07 -17.33 -5.25
N ASP A 138 -2.99 -17.29 -4.30
CA ASP A 138 -3.60 -18.47 -3.67
C ASP A 138 -4.29 -19.46 -4.62
N ARG A 139 -4.66 -19.05 -5.83
CA ARG A 139 -5.23 -19.96 -6.85
C ARG A 139 -4.18 -20.86 -7.49
N ASP A 140 -2.92 -20.45 -7.44
CA ASP A 140 -1.77 -21.18 -7.98
C ASP A 140 -0.96 -21.89 -6.89
N LEU A 141 -1.39 -21.80 -5.62
CA LEU A 141 -0.78 -22.49 -4.49
C LEU A 141 -1.49 -23.80 -4.16
N THR A 142 -0.71 -24.77 -3.70
CA THR A 142 -1.19 -25.99 -3.07
C THR A 142 -1.59 -25.70 -1.62
N VAL A 143 -2.85 -25.32 -1.44
CA VAL A 143 -3.43 -25.04 -0.11
C VAL A 143 -4.05 -26.32 0.46
N ALA A 144 -3.59 -26.74 1.64
CA ALA A 144 -4.13 -27.91 2.32
C ALA A 144 -5.57 -27.65 2.82
N SER A 145 -6.28 -28.72 3.19
CA SER A 145 -7.67 -28.62 3.66
C SER A 145 -7.85 -27.82 4.96
N ASP A 146 -6.79 -27.63 5.74
CA ASP A 146 -6.77 -26.79 6.94
C ASP A 146 -6.29 -25.35 6.65
N GLY A 147 -6.17 -24.98 5.38
CA GLY A 147 -5.72 -23.69 4.89
C GLY A 147 -4.20 -23.50 4.85
N THR A 148 -3.41 -24.47 5.33
CA THR A 148 -1.95 -24.31 5.37
C THR A 148 -1.34 -24.35 3.99
N TYR A 149 -0.29 -23.55 3.79
CA TYR A 149 0.51 -23.51 2.56
C TYR A 149 1.99 -23.33 2.88
N SER A 150 2.84 -23.71 1.93
CA SER A 150 4.28 -23.44 1.96
C SER A 150 4.77 -23.10 0.57
N LEU A 151 5.47 -21.97 0.46
CA LEU A 151 6.03 -21.45 -0.77
C LEU A 151 7.55 -21.30 -0.63
N THR A 152 8.30 -21.92 -1.55
CA THR A 152 9.75 -21.76 -1.61
C THR A 152 10.12 -20.62 -2.54
N LEU A 153 10.92 -19.67 -2.06
CA LEU A 153 11.50 -18.60 -2.88
C LEU A 153 12.99 -18.91 -3.11
N SER A 154 13.39 -19.17 -4.35
CA SER A 154 14.78 -19.51 -4.67
C SER A 154 15.08 -19.30 -6.16
N ALA A 155 16.36 -19.32 -6.54
CA ALA A 155 16.76 -19.27 -7.95
C ALA A 155 16.47 -20.58 -8.71
N ASP A 156 16.49 -21.75 -8.03
CA ASP A 156 16.34 -23.07 -8.64
C ASP A 156 15.06 -23.78 -8.14
N PRO A 157 14.16 -24.22 -9.04
CA PRO A 157 12.94 -24.95 -8.65
C PRO A 157 13.21 -26.26 -7.89
N ALA A 158 14.40 -26.85 -8.02
CA ALA A 158 14.77 -28.05 -7.29
C ALA A 158 14.76 -27.85 -5.76
N ASP A 159 14.96 -26.62 -5.28
CA ASP A 159 14.96 -26.28 -3.86
C ASP A 159 13.58 -26.43 -3.21
N ALA A 160 12.51 -26.44 -4.00
CA ALA A 160 11.15 -26.63 -3.50
C ALA A 160 10.79 -28.10 -3.26
N GLU A 161 11.66 -29.04 -3.62
CA GLU A 161 11.44 -30.49 -3.46
C GLU A 161 10.11 -30.99 -4.05
N GLY A 162 9.63 -30.33 -5.11
CA GLY A 162 8.35 -30.63 -5.77
C GLY A 162 7.12 -29.93 -5.18
N GLY A 163 7.31 -29.03 -4.19
CA GLY A 163 6.27 -28.13 -3.69
C GLY A 163 6.14 -26.83 -4.49
N ASP A 164 5.32 -25.90 -3.98
CA ASP A 164 5.11 -24.60 -4.62
C ASP A 164 6.40 -23.76 -4.59
N TRP A 165 6.67 -23.09 -5.70
CA TRP A 165 7.93 -22.38 -5.93
C TRP A 165 7.68 -21.07 -6.66
N LEU A 166 8.40 -20.03 -6.25
CA LEU A 166 8.48 -18.76 -6.97
C LEU A 166 9.94 -18.35 -7.15
N LYS A 167 10.31 -18.08 -8.40
CA LYS A 167 11.68 -17.78 -8.79
C LYS A 167 12.16 -16.46 -8.18
N LEU A 168 13.34 -16.49 -7.55
CA LEU A 168 14.10 -15.28 -7.21
C LEU A 168 15.08 -14.94 -8.34
N GLU A 169 14.96 -13.72 -8.86
CA GLU A 169 16.01 -13.11 -9.68
C GLU A 169 17.09 -12.50 -8.77
N PRO A 170 18.38 -12.48 -9.17
CA PRO A 170 19.47 -12.01 -8.31
C PRO A 170 19.33 -10.57 -7.79
N ASP A 171 18.56 -9.73 -8.48
CA ASP A 171 18.28 -8.35 -8.09
C ASP A 171 17.00 -8.17 -7.26
N THR A 172 16.33 -9.26 -6.89
CA THR A 172 15.14 -9.24 -6.03
C THR A 172 15.56 -8.89 -4.60
N ILE A 173 14.89 -7.90 -4.00
CA ILE A 173 15.21 -7.44 -2.63
C ILE A 173 14.01 -7.50 -1.68
N VAL A 174 12.80 -7.69 -2.19
CA VAL A 174 11.57 -7.59 -1.41
C VAL A 174 10.56 -8.63 -1.83
N VAL A 175 9.89 -9.23 -0.85
CA VAL A 175 8.59 -9.89 -1.03
C VAL A 175 7.51 -9.06 -0.35
N VAL A 176 6.42 -8.77 -1.08
CA VAL A 176 5.21 -8.14 -0.55
C VAL A 176 4.08 -9.16 -0.57
N VAL A 177 3.39 -9.32 0.55
CA VAL A 177 2.23 -10.20 0.67
C VAL A 177 0.98 -9.37 0.91
N ARG A 178 -0.11 -9.70 0.21
CA ARG A 178 -1.39 -9.00 0.34
C ARG A 178 -2.49 -10.02 0.57
N GLY A 179 -3.16 -9.93 1.72
CA GLY A 179 -4.42 -10.63 2.00
C GLY A 179 -5.57 -9.64 1.88
N TYR A 180 -6.56 -9.93 1.04
CA TYR A 180 -7.77 -9.12 0.87
C TYR A 180 -8.98 -9.84 1.48
N PHE A 181 -9.91 -9.06 2.01
CA PHE A 181 -11.04 -9.57 2.78
C PHE A 181 -12.35 -8.91 2.34
N GLN A 182 -13.26 -9.70 1.78
CA GLN A 182 -14.60 -9.28 1.38
C GLN A 182 -15.56 -9.54 2.55
N LEU A 183 -15.54 -8.67 3.56
CA LEU A 183 -16.24 -8.87 4.84
C LEU A 183 -17.20 -7.72 5.19
N PRO A 184 -18.23 -7.94 6.04
CA PRO A 184 -19.14 -6.88 6.48
C PRO A 184 -18.44 -5.74 7.24
N LEU A 185 -17.35 -6.05 7.95
CA LEU A 185 -16.47 -5.07 8.58
C LEU A 185 -15.11 -5.11 7.88
N SER A 186 -14.52 -3.93 7.63
CA SER A 186 -13.20 -3.87 7.02
C SER A 186 -12.16 -4.60 7.84
N ALA A 187 -11.25 -5.31 7.16
CA ALA A 187 -10.24 -6.16 7.78
C ALA A 187 -9.43 -5.45 8.86
N GLN A 188 -8.99 -4.22 8.58
CA GLN A 188 -8.20 -3.39 9.50
C GLN A 188 -8.98 -2.92 10.74
N ASN A 189 -10.31 -3.07 10.74
CA ASN A 189 -11.20 -2.75 11.86
C ASN A 189 -11.70 -3.99 12.61
N ASP A 190 -11.52 -5.19 12.07
CA ASP A 190 -11.95 -6.43 12.70
C ASP A 190 -10.81 -7.05 13.52
N SER A 191 -10.93 -7.03 14.84
CA SER A 191 -9.95 -7.62 15.75
C SER A 191 -9.86 -9.15 15.67
N GLN A 192 -10.74 -9.80 14.91
CA GLN A 192 -10.71 -11.23 14.61
C GLN A 192 -10.12 -11.55 13.24
N VAL A 193 -9.60 -10.56 12.52
CA VAL A 193 -8.95 -10.73 11.21
C VAL A 193 -7.45 -10.55 11.38
N HIS A 194 -6.72 -11.61 11.05
CA HIS A 194 -5.27 -11.67 11.05
C HIS A 194 -4.81 -12.53 9.89
N VAL A 195 -3.67 -12.20 9.29
CA VAL A 195 -2.99 -13.05 8.32
C VAL A 195 -1.97 -13.91 9.08
N ASP A 196 -2.06 -15.22 8.96
CA ASP A 196 -1.12 -16.17 9.56
C ASP A 196 -0.01 -16.47 8.53
N ILE A 197 1.16 -15.85 8.74
CA ILE A 197 2.28 -15.93 7.82
C ILE A 197 3.63 -15.77 8.53
N ASP A 198 4.62 -16.52 8.07
CA ASP A 198 6.02 -16.44 8.51
C ASP A 198 6.98 -16.63 7.32
N ILE A 199 8.24 -16.22 7.51
CA ILE A 199 9.32 -16.40 6.54
C ILE A 199 10.63 -16.77 7.24
N GLU A 200 11.32 -17.78 6.71
CA GLU A 200 12.67 -18.17 7.14
C GLU A 200 13.67 -18.14 5.97
N CYS A 201 14.92 -17.80 6.26
CA CYS A 201 16.04 -17.97 5.33
C CYS A 201 16.58 -19.39 5.49
N LEU A 202 16.70 -20.14 4.39
CA LEU A 202 17.14 -21.53 4.41
C LEU A 202 18.67 -21.70 4.35
N ASP A 203 19.39 -20.63 4.03
CA ASP A 203 20.85 -20.62 3.91
C ASP A 203 21.57 -20.19 5.21
N VAL A 204 20.83 -19.85 6.27
CA VAL A 204 21.37 -19.33 7.54
C VAL A 204 20.70 -20.00 8.74
N ASP A 205 21.51 -20.56 9.64
CA ASP A 205 21.06 -21.25 10.86
C ASP A 205 21.60 -20.62 12.17
N THR A 206 22.32 -19.50 12.07
CA THR A 206 22.88 -18.78 13.22
C THR A 206 21.94 -17.67 13.70
N PRO A 207 22.03 -17.18 14.95
CA PRO A 207 21.32 -15.96 15.33
C PRO A 207 21.90 -14.71 14.64
N PRO A 208 21.13 -13.61 14.52
CA PRO A 208 21.65 -12.36 13.97
C PRO A 208 22.83 -11.84 14.80
N PRO A 209 23.88 -11.27 14.15
CA PRO A 209 25.00 -10.69 14.87
C PRO A 209 24.57 -9.43 15.65
N PRO A 210 25.37 -8.96 16.63
CA PRO A 210 25.15 -7.65 17.24
C PRO A 210 25.13 -6.53 16.20
N LEU A 211 24.27 -5.53 16.42
CA LEU A 211 24.14 -4.38 15.53
C LEU A 211 25.49 -3.68 15.35
N SER A 212 25.90 -3.44 14.10
CA SER A 212 27.11 -2.69 13.76
C SER A 212 26.77 -1.27 13.29
N ASP A 213 27.74 -0.36 13.46
CA ASP A 213 27.66 1.02 12.95
C ASP A 213 27.39 1.07 11.44
N GLU A 214 28.08 0.23 10.67
CA GLU A 214 27.92 0.12 9.21
C GLU A 214 26.52 -0.36 8.82
N PHE A 215 26.01 -1.41 9.47
CA PHE A 215 24.71 -1.99 9.13
C PHE A 215 23.59 -0.98 9.35
N ILE A 216 23.52 -0.37 10.53
CA ILE A 216 22.44 0.57 10.84
C ILE A 216 22.53 1.82 9.98
N ALA A 217 23.74 2.33 9.71
CA ALA A 217 23.93 3.47 8.81
C ALA A 217 23.43 3.16 7.38
N GLY A 218 23.75 1.97 6.84
CA GLY A 218 23.25 1.51 5.55
C GLY A 218 21.72 1.49 5.49
N ARG A 219 21.06 0.91 6.50
CA ARG A 219 19.60 0.88 6.59
C ARG A 219 18.97 2.26 6.77
N MET A 220 19.59 3.14 7.53
CA MET A 220 19.16 4.53 7.66
C MET A 220 19.20 5.25 6.32
N ASN A 221 20.26 5.05 5.53
CA ASN A 221 20.39 5.68 4.21
C ASN A 221 19.34 5.19 3.21
N GLU A 222 19.01 3.90 3.19
CA GLU A 222 17.90 3.37 2.40
C GLU A 222 16.56 3.98 2.82
N GLY A 223 16.32 4.08 4.13
CA GLY A 223 15.12 4.70 4.67
C GLY A 223 15.03 6.20 4.37
N ILE A 224 16.15 6.93 4.33
CA ILE A 224 16.21 8.34 3.90
C ILE A 224 15.82 8.48 2.42
N ALA A 225 16.30 7.58 1.56
CA ALA A 225 15.91 7.57 0.15
C ALA A 225 14.40 7.35 -0.01
N PHE A 226 13.83 6.40 0.74
CA PHE A 226 12.39 6.19 0.84
C PHE A 226 11.64 7.44 1.30
N LEU A 227 12.05 8.07 2.39
CA LEU A 227 11.41 9.29 2.89
C LEU A 227 11.38 10.38 1.81
N ARG A 228 12.49 10.59 1.10
CA ARG A 228 12.54 11.56 -0.01
C ARG A 228 11.57 11.17 -1.12
N GLN A 229 11.57 9.90 -1.54
CA GLN A 229 10.71 9.41 -2.61
C GLN A 229 9.23 9.60 -2.30
N VAL A 230 8.80 9.24 -1.09
CA VAL A 230 7.39 9.30 -0.69
C VAL A 230 6.91 10.71 -0.33
N THR A 231 7.81 11.70 -0.28
CA THR A 231 7.48 13.10 0.04
C THR A 231 7.86 14.04 -1.12
N VAL A 232 9.04 14.66 -1.06
CA VAL A 232 9.51 15.66 -2.03
C VAL A 232 9.66 15.08 -3.45
N GLY A 233 9.89 13.77 -3.58
CA GLY A 233 9.94 13.05 -4.85
C GLY A 233 8.57 12.82 -5.50
N GLN A 234 7.47 12.90 -4.73
CA GLN A 234 6.11 12.79 -5.28
C GLN A 234 5.75 14.06 -6.05
N GLY A 235 5.07 13.89 -7.19
CA GLY A 235 4.44 15.01 -7.89
C GLY A 235 3.37 15.70 -7.03
N PRO A 236 2.97 16.94 -7.36
CA PRO A 236 1.85 17.60 -6.69
C PRO A 236 0.55 16.84 -6.97
N PHE A 237 -0.36 16.87 -5.99
CA PHE A 237 -1.70 16.31 -6.14
C PHE A 237 -2.44 17.00 -7.31
N GLY A 238 -3.11 16.21 -8.16
CA GLY A 238 -3.82 16.71 -9.34
C GLY A 238 -2.97 16.90 -10.61
N GLY A 239 -1.69 16.54 -10.58
CA GLY A 239 -0.86 16.43 -11.78
C GLY A 239 -1.40 15.34 -12.74
N GLY A 240 -1.15 15.51 -14.05
CA GLY A 240 -1.53 14.52 -15.05
C GLY A 240 -0.82 13.19 -14.80
N SER A 241 -1.58 12.10 -14.73
CA SER A 241 -1.06 10.81 -14.24
C SER A 241 -0.23 10.06 -15.29
N GLY A 242 -0.60 10.21 -16.58
CA GLY A 242 0.00 9.46 -17.69
C GLY A 242 -0.28 7.95 -17.67
N VAL A 243 -1.11 7.45 -16.74
CA VAL A 243 -1.43 6.03 -16.58
C VAL A 243 -2.92 5.77 -16.86
N PRO A 244 -3.27 4.64 -17.51
CA PRO A 244 -4.62 4.42 -18.05
C PRO A 244 -5.72 4.25 -17.00
N PHE A 245 -5.36 3.95 -15.75
CA PHE A 245 -6.32 3.73 -14.66
C PHE A 245 -6.68 5.01 -13.90
N VAL A 246 -6.03 6.15 -14.17
CA VAL A 246 -6.29 7.41 -13.48
C VAL A 246 -6.84 8.44 -14.46
N SER A 247 -8.01 8.98 -14.15
CA SER A 247 -8.60 10.10 -14.91
C SER A 247 -7.92 11.42 -14.56
N ASP A 248 -7.60 12.21 -15.59
CA ASP A 248 -7.14 13.59 -15.44
C ASP A 248 -8.31 14.58 -15.27
N VAL A 249 -9.55 14.13 -15.49
CA VAL A 249 -10.78 14.91 -15.32
C VAL A 249 -11.37 14.61 -13.93
N PRO A 250 -11.46 15.62 -13.04
CA PRO A 250 -12.09 15.43 -11.73
C PRO A 250 -13.50 14.89 -11.86
N ASN A 251 -13.92 14.11 -10.87
CA ASN A 251 -15.26 13.53 -10.76
C ASN A 251 -15.64 12.52 -11.86
N GLU A 252 -14.74 12.17 -12.79
CA GLU A 252 -15.00 11.20 -13.86
C GLU A 252 -14.06 9.99 -13.72
N LEU A 253 -14.61 8.79 -13.56
CA LEU A 253 -13.81 7.57 -13.50
C LEU A 253 -13.42 7.09 -14.91
N PRO A 254 -12.22 6.53 -15.11
CA PRO A 254 -11.89 5.81 -16.34
C PRO A 254 -12.44 4.38 -16.30
N LYS A 255 -12.44 3.69 -17.44
CA LYS A 255 -12.70 2.23 -17.45
C LYS A 255 -11.60 1.54 -16.62
N PRO A 256 -11.94 0.59 -15.73
CA PRO A 256 -10.94 -0.14 -14.97
C PRO A 256 -9.91 -0.83 -15.85
N PHE A 257 -8.64 -0.74 -15.46
CA PHE A 257 -7.50 -1.19 -16.23
C PHE A 257 -6.67 -2.22 -15.47
N SER A 258 -6.36 -3.34 -16.11
CA SER A 258 -5.43 -4.35 -15.59
C SER A 258 -4.02 -4.11 -16.09
N PHE A 259 -3.06 -4.21 -15.18
CA PHE A 259 -1.64 -4.19 -15.53
C PHE A 259 -1.10 -5.52 -16.01
N ARG A 260 -1.80 -6.64 -15.74
CA ARG A 260 -1.40 -7.97 -16.19
C ARG A 260 -1.28 -7.98 -17.72
N ASP A 261 -0.12 -8.41 -18.20
CA ASP A 261 0.23 -8.49 -19.62
C ASP A 261 0.18 -7.15 -20.41
N SER A 262 0.08 -6.01 -19.71
CA SER A 262 0.03 -4.68 -20.35
C SER A 262 1.39 -4.18 -20.84
N GLY A 263 2.48 -4.76 -20.33
CA GLY A 263 3.85 -4.25 -20.53
C GLY A 263 4.21 -3.01 -19.70
N LEU A 264 3.28 -2.50 -18.88
CA LEU A 264 3.52 -1.37 -17.97
C LEU A 264 3.99 -1.86 -16.59
N PRO A 265 4.74 -1.04 -15.83
CA PRO A 265 5.06 -1.35 -14.44
C PRO A 265 3.80 -1.57 -13.59
N VAL A 266 3.79 -2.62 -12.77
CA VAL A 266 2.67 -3.01 -11.92
C VAL A 266 2.77 -2.28 -10.56
N PRO A 267 1.82 -1.40 -10.18
CA PRO A 267 1.88 -0.63 -8.93
C PRO A 267 1.44 -1.41 -7.67
N GLY A 268 1.00 -2.66 -7.81
CA GLY A 268 0.42 -3.47 -6.72
C GLY A 268 0.44 -4.98 -7.01
N ALA A 269 -0.64 -5.70 -6.68
CA ALA A 269 -0.79 -7.07 -7.16
C ALA A 269 -1.19 -7.06 -8.65
N ALA A 270 -0.62 -7.99 -9.42
CA ALA A 270 -0.80 -8.03 -10.88
C ALA A 270 -2.24 -8.35 -11.30
N ASP A 271 -3.04 -8.95 -10.42
CA ASP A 271 -4.42 -9.39 -10.69
C ASP A 271 -5.49 -8.31 -10.57
N ILE A 272 -5.09 -7.08 -10.25
CA ILE A 272 -6.03 -6.00 -9.94
C ILE A 272 -6.34 -5.20 -11.20
N HIS A 273 -7.63 -5.00 -11.46
CA HIS A 273 -8.09 -3.90 -12.30
C HIS A 273 -8.30 -2.67 -11.42
N TYR A 274 -7.66 -1.56 -11.80
CA TYR A 274 -7.75 -0.31 -11.07
C TYR A 274 -8.58 0.72 -11.84
N ALA A 275 -9.32 1.56 -11.13
CA ALA A 275 -9.84 2.82 -11.65
C ALA A 275 -9.77 3.90 -10.57
N MET A 276 -9.32 5.09 -10.95
CA MET A 276 -9.09 6.19 -10.04
C MET A 276 -9.49 7.50 -10.69
N THR A 277 -10.08 8.37 -9.90
CA THR A 277 -10.25 9.78 -10.25
C THR A 277 -9.99 10.63 -9.02
N ARG A 278 -9.69 11.91 -9.20
CA ARG A 278 -9.86 12.87 -8.12
C ARG A 278 -11.32 13.28 -7.99
N TRP A 279 -11.78 13.53 -6.77
CA TRP A 279 -13.02 14.29 -6.56
C TRP A 279 -12.69 15.76 -6.30
N GLU A 280 -13.55 16.65 -6.77
CA GLU A 280 -13.53 18.08 -6.48
C GLU A 280 -14.99 18.52 -6.30
N LEU A 281 -15.37 18.88 -5.08
CA LEU A 281 -16.75 19.21 -4.70
C LEU A 281 -16.79 20.50 -3.90
N GLU A 282 -17.68 21.41 -4.33
CA GLU A 282 -18.03 22.60 -3.56
C GLU A 282 -18.87 22.23 -2.32
N PRO A 283 -18.91 23.10 -1.29
CA PRO A 283 -19.81 22.91 -0.16
C PRO A 283 -21.26 22.70 -0.60
N GLY A 284 -21.91 21.65 -0.09
CA GLY A 284 -23.28 21.28 -0.45
C GLY A 284 -23.41 20.48 -1.76
N GLN A 285 -22.32 20.04 -2.37
CA GLN A 285 -22.35 19.11 -3.50
C GLN A 285 -22.11 17.65 -3.07
N ALA A 286 -22.64 16.73 -3.87
CA ALA A 286 -22.32 15.32 -3.80
C ALA A 286 -21.93 14.78 -5.18
N LEU A 287 -20.98 13.86 -5.22
CA LEU A 287 -20.72 13.04 -6.39
C LEU A 287 -21.48 11.72 -6.25
N VAL A 288 -22.38 11.45 -7.19
CA VAL A 288 -23.13 10.19 -7.24
C VAL A 288 -22.48 9.28 -8.27
N MET A 289 -22.08 8.08 -7.82
CA MET A 289 -21.48 7.03 -8.66
C MET A 289 -22.48 5.90 -8.88
N ARG A 290 -22.66 5.46 -10.12
CA ARG A 290 -23.62 4.40 -10.49
C ARG A 290 -23.00 3.37 -11.42
N GLY A 291 -23.34 2.11 -11.19
CA GLY A 291 -22.89 1.00 -12.03
C GLY A 291 -23.38 -0.34 -11.54
N ALA A 292 -22.73 -1.40 -12.02
CA ALA A 292 -22.89 -2.77 -11.53
C ALA A 292 -21.50 -3.37 -11.35
N LEU A 293 -21.35 -4.30 -10.40
CA LEU A 293 -20.07 -4.97 -10.16
C LEU A 293 -20.03 -6.30 -10.91
N PRO A 294 -18.90 -6.64 -11.58
CA PRO A 294 -18.72 -7.97 -12.10
C PRO A 294 -18.55 -8.98 -10.94
N PRO A 295 -18.91 -10.25 -11.12
CA PRO A 295 -18.55 -11.30 -10.18
C PRO A 295 -17.03 -11.37 -10.00
N GLY A 296 -16.58 -11.60 -8.78
CA GLY A 296 -15.17 -11.73 -8.45
C GLY A 296 -14.97 -11.96 -6.95
N PRO A 297 -13.77 -12.40 -6.54
CA PRO A 297 -13.45 -12.63 -5.12
C PRO A 297 -13.49 -11.35 -4.29
N PHE A 298 -13.15 -10.19 -4.88
CA PHE A 298 -13.07 -8.94 -4.16
C PHE A 298 -13.29 -7.73 -5.05
N VAL A 299 -14.12 -6.81 -4.59
CA VAL A 299 -14.25 -5.46 -5.14
C VAL A 299 -14.44 -4.45 -4.00
N ASN A 300 -13.74 -3.31 -4.08
CA ASN A 300 -14.05 -2.19 -3.21
C ASN A 300 -13.77 -0.82 -3.85
N VAL A 301 -14.32 0.20 -3.21
CA VAL A 301 -14.09 1.61 -3.46
C VAL A 301 -13.72 2.31 -2.16
N MET A 302 -12.82 3.29 -2.23
CA MET A 302 -12.45 4.09 -1.07
C MET A 302 -12.05 5.50 -1.46
N LEU A 303 -12.06 6.38 -0.45
CA LEU A 303 -11.59 7.75 -0.54
C LEU A 303 -10.20 7.88 0.06
N TRP A 304 -9.31 8.55 -0.65
CA TRP A 304 -7.99 8.94 -0.17
C TRP A 304 -7.83 10.45 -0.11
N ASN A 305 -7.14 10.97 0.91
CA ASN A 305 -6.70 12.36 0.92
C ASN A 305 -5.63 12.62 -0.15
N SER A 306 -5.18 13.88 -0.25
CA SER A 306 -4.16 14.33 -1.21
C SER A 306 -2.77 13.71 -0.98
N HIS A 307 -2.56 13.00 0.13
CA HIS A 307 -1.35 12.25 0.46
C HIS A 307 -1.46 10.76 0.11
N MET A 308 -2.51 10.36 -0.62
CA MET A 308 -2.82 8.97 -0.97
C MET A 308 -3.03 8.09 0.27
N GLN A 309 -3.65 8.63 1.31
CA GLN A 309 -4.01 7.87 2.50
C GLN A 309 -5.51 7.73 2.57
N THR A 310 -6.00 6.54 2.89
CA THR A 310 -7.43 6.37 3.19
C THR A 310 -7.90 7.37 4.24
N LEU A 311 -9.11 7.89 4.06
CA LEU A 311 -9.75 8.70 5.09
C LEU A 311 -10.08 7.81 6.33
N GLU A 312 -10.64 8.36 7.40
CA GLU A 312 -10.90 7.68 8.67
C GLU A 312 -11.95 6.58 8.55
N TYR A 313 -11.53 5.38 8.15
CA TYR A 313 -12.39 4.22 7.97
C TYR A 313 -12.77 3.51 9.27
N ARG A 314 -12.16 3.83 10.43
CA ARG A 314 -12.46 3.10 11.68
C ARG A 314 -13.80 3.49 12.27
N ASN A 315 -14.16 4.75 12.10
CA ASN A 315 -15.33 5.36 12.74
C ASN A 315 -16.21 6.12 11.76
N ARG A 316 -15.84 6.19 10.49
CA ARG A 316 -16.60 6.84 9.42
C ARG A 316 -16.63 5.94 8.20
N ASN A 317 -17.58 6.18 7.31
CA ASN A 317 -17.70 5.41 6.09
C ASN A 317 -16.89 6.08 4.99
N SER A 318 -15.63 5.70 4.81
CA SER A 318 -14.75 6.23 3.74
C SER A 318 -14.35 5.17 2.72
N SER A 319 -14.88 3.96 2.86
CA SER A 319 -14.68 2.83 1.95
C SER A 319 -15.87 1.89 2.00
N LEU A 320 -16.19 1.28 0.87
CA LEU A 320 -17.19 0.24 0.75
C LEU A 320 -16.64 -0.90 -0.10
N ASN A 321 -16.74 -2.12 0.41
CA ASN A 321 -16.52 -3.33 -0.36
C ASN A 321 -17.86 -3.93 -0.84
N ALA A 322 -17.83 -4.85 -1.79
CA ALA A 322 -19.04 -5.45 -2.38
C ALA A 322 -20.03 -6.09 -1.38
N GLU A 323 -19.57 -6.54 -0.20
CA GLU A 323 -20.41 -7.10 0.88
C GLU A 323 -21.11 -6.00 1.69
N GLN A 324 -20.57 -4.78 1.68
CA GLN A 324 -21.09 -3.61 2.41
C GLN A 324 -22.03 -2.76 1.56
N ILE A 325 -21.94 -2.86 0.23
CA ILE A 325 -22.79 -2.10 -0.70
C ILE A 325 -24.24 -2.61 -0.64
N SER A 326 -25.18 -1.69 -0.48
CA SER A 326 -26.60 -1.93 -0.71
C SER A 326 -26.92 -1.79 -2.19
N TYR A 327 -27.50 -2.83 -2.80
CA TYR A 327 -27.83 -2.85 -4.22
C TYR A 327 -29.32 -2.57 -4.47
N ASN A 328 -29.60 -2.07 -5.67
CA ASN A 328 -30.95 -1.95 -6.21
C ASN A 328 -31.51 -3.34 -6.60
N ASP A 329 -32.82 -3.43 -6.86
CA ASP A 329 -33.49 -4.67 -7.24
C ASP A 329 -32.95 -5.30 -8.53
N ASP A 330 -32.34 -4.50 -9.42
CA ASP A 330 -31.71 -4.95 -10.66
C ASP A 330 -30.23 -5.33 -10.51
N GLY A 331 -29.69 -5.26 -9.29
CA GLY A 331 -28.28 -5.56 -8.98
C GLY A 331 -27.32 -4.40 -9.23
N SER A 332 -27.79 -3.24 -9.68
CA SER A 332 -26.97 -2.04 -9.76
C SER A 332 -26.71 -1.42 -8.37
N PHE A 333 -25.71 -0.56 -8.27
CA PHE A 333 -25.45 0.24 -7.09
C PHE A 333 -25.56 1.74 -7.38
N GLU A 334 -25.81 2.52 -6.34
CA GLU A 334 -25.63 3.96 -6.29
C GLU A 334 -24.80 4.29 -5.04
N ILE A 335 -23.73 5.06 -5.16
CA ILE A 335 -22.85 5.48 -4.06
C ILE A 335 -22.76 7.00 -4.05
N TRP A 336 -22.94 7.61 -2.87
CA TRP A 336 -22.92 9.05 -2.69
C TRP A 336 -21.63 9.47 -1.98
N VAL A 337 -20.85 10.36 -2.58
CA VAL A 337 -19.62 10.90 -2.00
C VAL A 337 -19.86 12.37 -1.65
N CYS A 338 -19.93 12.69 -0.35
CA CYS A 338 -20.15 14.05 0.14
C CYS A 338 -19.76 14.21 1.61
N ALA A 339 -19.65 15.46 2.07
CA ALA A 339 -19.23 15.78 3.44
C ALA A 339 -20.35 15.58 4.47
N GLU A 340 -21.60 15.84 4.08
CA GLU A 340 -22.78 15.73 4.94
C GLU A 340 -23.54 14.45 4.60
N ASP A 341 -24.07 13.77 5.62
CA ASP A 341 -24.83 12.53 5.46
C ASP A 341 -26.10 12.78 4.62
N PRO A 342 -26.20 12.21 3.40
CA PRO A 342 -27.35 12.39 2.53
C PRO A 342 -28.54 11.48 2.91
N GLY A 343 -28.40 10.65 3.95
CA GLY A 343 -29.37 9.61 4.32
C GLY A 343 -29.36 8.39 3.39
N HIS A 344 -28.34 8.26 2.53
CA HIS A 344 -28.18 7.14 1.61
C HIS A 344 -27.31 6.04 2.23
N PRO A 345 -27.68 4.75 2.13
CA PRO A 345 -26.94 3.66 2.79
C PRO A 345 -25.49 3.51 2.29
N ASN A 346 -25.27 3.79 1.01
CA ASN A 346 -23.94 3.76 0.40
C ASN A 346 -23.29 5.16 0.39
N TRP A 347 -23.25 5.83 1.53
CA TRP A 347 -22.60 7.13 1.66
C TRP A 347 -21.12 7.00 2.01
N LEU A 348 -20.25 7.64 1.24
CA LEU A 348 -18.83 7.83 1.53
C LEU A 348 -18.58 9.27 2.00
N ASP A 349 -18.17 9.39 3.26
CA ASP A 349 -17.90 10.63 3.98
C ASP A 349 -16.55 11.23 3.55
N THR A 350 -16.58 12.42 2.96
CA THR A 350 -15.34 13.11 2.51
C THR A 350 -14.57 13.77 3.65
N GLU A 351 -15.09 13.79 4.87
CA GLU A 351 -14.46 14.41 6.03
C GLU A 351 -14.18 15.91 5.88
N SER A 352 -15.09 16.58 5.16
CA SER A 352 -14.95 17.99 4.77
C SER A 352 -13.81 18.26 3.78
N HIS A 353 -13.17 17.23 3.23
CA HIS A 353 -12.24 17.40 2.12
C HIS A 353 -13.02 17.79 0.86
N GLN A 354 -12.75 18.99 0.37
CA GLN A 354 -13.27 19.44 -0.93
C GLN A 354 -12.68 18.63 -2.09
N ARG A 355 -11.49 18.05 -1.90
CA ARG A 355 -10.82 17.21 -2.90
C ARG A 355 -10.03 16.06 -2.31
N GLY A 356 -9.79 15.04 -3.13
CA GLY A 356 -8.97 13.86 -2.85
C GLY A 356 -9.13 12.82 -3.97
N SER A 357 -8.82 11.55 -3.74
CA SER A 357 -8.93 10.48 -4.76
C SER A 357 -9.94 9.37 -4.46
N ILE A 358 -10.84 9.09 -5.40
CA ILE A 358 -11.67 7.89 -5.38
C ILE A 358 -10.88 6.76 -6.02
N PHE A 359 -10.78 5.62 -5.34
CA PHE A 359 -10.00 4.49 -5.79
C PHE A 359 -10.79 3.19 -5.78
N TRP A 360 -10.96 2.59 -6.95
CA TRP A 360 -11.60 1.29 -7.16
C TRP A 360 -10.56 0.19 -7.39
N ARG A 361 -10.81 -0.97 -6.79
CA ARG A 361 -10.06 -2.21 -7.03
C ARG A 361 -11.00 -3.35 -7.33
N TYR A 362 -10.74 -4.05 -8.43
CA TYR A 362 -11.43 -5.30 -8.79
C TYR A 362 -10.38 -6.40 -8.91
N LEU A 363 -10.40 -7.37 -8.01
CA LEU A 363 -9.46 -8.49 -8.03
C LEU A 363 -10.09 -9.63 -8.80
N LEU A 364 -9.38 -10.13 -9.82
CA LEU A 364 -9.77 -11.31 -10.59
C LEU A 364 -11.25 -11.34 -11.00
N PRO A 365 -11.78 -10.25 -11.59
CA PRO A 365 -13.18 -10.21 -12.01
C PRO A 365 -13.41 -11.24 -13.12
N GLU A 366 -14.56 -11.92 -13.10
CA GLU A 366 -14.92 -12.95 -14.09
C GLU A 366 -15.24 -12.35 -15.48
N SER A 367 -15.48 -11.04 -15.52
CA SER A 367 -15.66 -10.25 -16.74
C SER A 367 -15.00 -8.87 -16.57
N ASP A 368 -14.60 -8.25 -17.68
CA ASP A 368 -14.16 -6.85 -17.69
C ASP A 368 -15.13 -5.97 -16.87
N PRO A 369 -14.66 -5.25 -15.85
CA PRO A 369 -15.51 -4.31 -15.14
C PRO A 369 -16.04 -3.21 -16.07
N ASP A 370 -17.33 -2.94 -15.96
CA ASP A 370 -17.97 -1.83 -16.67
C ASP A 370 -17.51 -0.48 -16.10
N LEU A 371 -17.71 0.56 -16.91
CA LEU A 371 -17.45 1.93 -16.49
C LEU A 371 -18.47 2.36 -15.41
N VAL A 372 -17.96 2.84 -14.27
CA VAL A 372 -18.78 3.52 -13.28
C VAL A 372 -19.10 4.93 -13.77
N THR A 373 -20.39 5.23 -13.91
CA THR A 373 -20.86 6.56 -14.32
C THR A 373 -20.95 7.49 -13.13
N THR A 374 -20.73 8.78 -13.34
CA THR A 374 -20.65 9.78 -12.28
C THR A 374 -21.48 11.02 -12.59
N GLU A 375 -22.06 11.64 -11.56
CA GLU A 375 -22.85 12.87 -11.66
C GLU A 375 -22.65 13.73 -10.41
N VAL A 376 -22.34 15.03 -10.59
CA VAL A 376 -22.31 15.98 -9.48
C VAL A 376 -23.71 16.58 -9.29
N VAL A 377 -24.24 16.50 -8.07
CA VAL A 377 -25.55 17.04 -7.68
C VAL A 377 -25.42 18.03 -6.52
N THR A 378 -26.46 18.84 -6.30
CA THR A 378 -26.58 19.72 -5.12
C THR A 378 -27.48 19.05 -4.08
N LEU A 379 -27.06 19.06 -2.81
CA LEU A 379 -27.76 18.49 -1.66
C LEU A 379 -28.94 19.36 -1.18
#